data_AF-A0A9X0R3V6-F1
#
_entry.id   AF-A0A9X0R3V6-F1
#
_cell.length_a   1.000
_cell.length_b   1.000
_cell.length_c   1.000
_cell.angle_alpha   90.00
_cell.angle_beta   90.00
_cell.angle_gamma   90.00
#
_symmetry.space_group_name_H-M   'P 1'
#
loop_
_entity.id
_entity.type
_entity.pdbx_description
1 polymer ?
#
loop_
_entity_poly.entity_id
_entity_poly.type
_entity_poly.pdbx_seq_one_letter_code
_entity_poly.pdbx_strand_id
1 'polypeptide(L)'
;MYESHWLTYLLDATDPGPGQAPPQVGDALELRLLRNGREIEAWRLDGQRLGRLPPAETVLLSGRLAEDPAWRQGRITALVPRPLQGGARIHVRIGTA
;
A
#
# COMPACT_ATOMS: atom_id res chain seq x y z
N MET A 1 -21.09 -4.65 12.59
CA MET A 1 -20.09 -5.23 11.66
C MET A 1 -18.75 -4.72 12.11
N TYR A 2 -17.81 -5.59 12.46
CA TYR A 2 -16.43 -5.15 12.71
C TYR A 2 -15.85 -4.71 11.36
N GLU A 3 -15.32 -3.49 11.29
CA GLU A 3 -14.56 -3.06 10.12
C GLU A 3 -13.29 -3.89 10.04
N SER A 4 -13.30 -4.89 9.15
CA SER A 4 -12.14 -5.71 8.85
C SER A 4 -11.18 -4.88 8.00
N HIS A 5 -10.35 -4.08 8.67
CA HIS A 5 -9.28 -3.33 8.05
C HIS A 5 -7.93 -3.83 8.54
N TRP A 6 -6.90 -3.67 7.70
CA TRP A 6 -5.53 -4.04 8.00
C TRP A 6 -4.64 -2.79 7.98
N LEU A 7 -3.91 -2.57 9.07
CA LEU A 7 -2.92 -1.50 9.17
C LEU A 7 -1.52 -2.08 8.96
N THR A 8 -0.77 -1.51 8.02
CA THR A 8 0.62 -1.89 7.77
C THR A 8 1.39 -0.70 7.17
N TYR A 9 2.60 -0.94 6.69
CA TYR A 9 3.44 0.04 6.03
C TYR A 9 4.04 -0.53 4.75
N LEU A 10 4.45 0.36 3.84
CA LEU A 10 5.08 -0.03 2.59
C LEU A 10 6.60 -0.11 2.73
N LEU A 11 7.18 -1.15 2.14
CA LEU A 11 8.59 -1.29 1.83
C LEU A 11 8.91 -0.69 0.46
N ASP A 12 10.18 -0.33 0.29
CA ASP A 12 10.72 0.18 -0.98
C ASP A 12 9.87 1.32 -1.56
N ALA A 13 9.48 2.22 -0.65
CA ALA A 13 8.71 3.41 -0.99
C ALA A 13 9.47 4.17 -2.08
N THR A 14 8.81 4.38 -3.21
CA THR A 14 9.44 4.98 -4.39
C THR A 14 9.21 6.49 -4.34
N ASP A 15 10.27 7.26 -4.57
CA ASP A 15 10.13 8.70 -4.75
C ASP A 15 9.27 8.98 -6.00
N PRO A 16 8.45 10.04 -5.98
CA PRO A 16 7.65 10.42 -7.14
C PRO A 16 8.55 10.70 -8.35
N GLY A 17 8.16 10.15 -9.50
CA GLY A 17 8.81 10.46 -10.77
C GLY A 17 8.62 11.93 -11.18
N PRO A 18 9.39 12.44 -12.16
CA PRO A 18 9.24 13.80 -12.63
C PRO A 18 7.80 14.06 -13.12
N GLY A 19 7.15 15.08 -12.55
CA GLY A 19 5.77 15.44 -12.83
C GLY A 19 4.71 14.73 -11.97
N GLN A 20 5.11 13.82 -11.08
CA GLN A 20 4.20 13.19 -10.14
C GLN A 20 4.18 13.96 -8.82
N ALA A 21 2.97 14.20 -8.30
CA ALA A 21 2.82 14.79 -6.97
C ALA A 21 3.31 13.80 -5.91
N PRO A 22 3.97 14.25 -4.82
CA PRO A 22 4.32 13.38 -3.72
C PRO A 22 3.06 12.76 -3.08
N PRO A 23 3.16 11.55 -2.50
CA PRO A 23 2.06 10.92 -1.81
C PRO A 23 1.63 11.76 -0.59
N GLN A 24 0.33 11.75 -0.28
CA GLN A 24 -0.26 12.48 0.84
C GLN A 24 -1.11 11.58 1.72
N VAL A 25 -1.29 11.96 3.00
CA VAL A 25 -2.23 11.28 3.89
C VAL A 25 -3.66 11.45 3.35
N GLY A 26 -4.42 10.35 3.33
CA GLY A 26 -5.77 10.30 2.77
C GLY A 26 -5.84 9.83 1.32
N ASP A 27 -4.71 9.83 0.60
CA ASP A 27 -4.64 9.33 -0.78
C ASP A 27 -5.16 7.90 -0.86
N ALA A 28 -6.02 7.65 -1.84
CA ALA A 28 -6.49 6.32 -2.17
C ALA A 28 -5.37 5.52 -2.86
N LEU A 29 -5.32 4.23 -2.56
CA LEU A 29 -4.42 3.29 -3.19
C LEU A 29 -5.13 2.00 -3.59
N GLU A 30 -4.57 1.36 -4.60
CA GLU A 30 -4.94 0.03 -5.07
C GLU A 30 -3.80 -0.96 -4.76
N LEU A 31 -4.17 -2.17 -4.32
CA LEU A 31 -3.26 -3.28 -4.14
C LEU A 31 -3.31 -4.22 -5.33
N ARG A 32 -2.13 -4.55 -5.85
CA ARG A 32 -1.96 -5.45 -6.99
C ARG A 32 -1.17 -6.67 -6.58
N LEU A 33 -1.76 -7.85 -6.80
CA LEU A 33 -1.08 -9.13 -6.65
C LEU A 33 -0.12 -9.32 -7.82
N LEU A 34 1.13 -9.64 -7.51
CA LEU A 34 2.17 -9.97 -8.48
C LEU A 34 2.73 -11.36 -8.18
N ARG A 35 3.43 -11.93 -9.17
CA ARG A 35 4.13 -13.23 -9.05
C ARG A 35 3.24 -14.32 -8.41
N ASN A 36 2.01 -14.44 -8.89
CA ASN A 36 0.99 -15.35 -8.38
C ASN A 36 0.69 -15.18 -6.88
N GLY A 37 0.65 -13.94 -6.40
CA GLY A 37 0.33 -13.59 -5.01
C GLY A 37 1.52 -13.62 -4.04
N ARG A 38 2.74 -13.86 -4.54
CA ARG A 38 3.97 -13.82 -3.71
C ARG A 38 4.44 -12.41 -3.39
N GLU A 39 3.95 -11.42 -4.12
CA GLU A 39 4.21 -10.00 -3.88
C GLU A 39 2.89 -9.24 -3.97
N ILE A 40 2.73 -8.23 -3.11
CA ILE A 40 1.63 -7.27 -3.19
C ILE A 40 2.24 -5.88 -3.29
N GLU A 41 1.93 -5.18 -4.36
CA GLU A 41 2.31 -3.78 -4.53
C GLU A 41 1.16 -2.85 -4.26
N ALA A 42 1.48 -1.68 -3.70
CA ALA A 42 0.54 -0.58 -3.53
C ALA A 42 0.81 0.47 -4.61
N TRP A 43 -0.27 0.90 -5.26
CA TRP A 43 -0.26 1.85 -6.36
C TRP A 43 -1.26 2.96 -6.08
N ARG A 44 -0.94 4.19 -6.47
CA ARG A 44 -1.95 5.25 -6.56
C ARG A 44 -2.84 5.01 -7.77
N LEU A 45 -4.02 5.62 -7.75
CA LEU A 45 -4.98 5.54 -8.85
C LEU A 45 -4.48 6.19 -10.15
N ASP A 46 -3.50 7.09 -10.06
CA ASP A 46 -2.83 7.72 -11.21
C ASP A 46 -1.73 6.85 -11.84
N GLY A 47 -1.52 5.63 -11.32
CA GLY A 47 -0.53 4.70 -11.82
C GLY A 47 0.87 4.88 -11.22
N GLN A 48 1.07 5.75 -10.23
CA GLN A 48 2.32 5.80 -9.48
C GLN A 48 2.45 4.59 -8.54
N ARG A 49 3.55 3.86 -8.64
CA ARG A 49 3.91 2.81 -7.68
C ARG A 49 4.36 3.44 -6.36
N LEU A 50 3.71 3.08 -5.25
CA LEU A 50 4.03 3.59 -3.92
C LEU A 50 5.03 2.69 -3.18
N GLY A 51 5.03 1.39 -3.45
CA GLY A 51 5.89 0.42 -2.77
C GLY A 51 5.25 -0.97 -2.74
N ARG A 52 5.75 -1.83 -1.86
CA ARG A 52 5.20 -3.19 -1.65
C ARG A 52 4.91 -3.46 -0.18
N LEU A 53 3.99 -4.38 0.08
CA LEU A 53 3.73 -4.84 1.43
C LEU A 53 4.93 -5.66 1.96
N PRO A 54 5.11 -5.73 3.29
CA PRO A 54 6.11 -6.62 3.86
C PRO A 54 5.73 -8.09 3.62
N PRO A 55 6.71 -9.02 3.62
CA PRO A 55 6.44 -10.43 3.29
C PRO A 55 5.43 -11.11 4.22
N ALA A 56 5.44 -10.77 5.52
CA ALA A 56 4.51 -11.36 6.49
C ALA A 56 3.05 -11.00 6.16
N GLU A 57 2.77 -9.72 5.92
CA GLU A 57 1.45 -9.26 5.50
C GLU A 57 1.07 -9.76 4.12
N THR A 58 2.04 -9.94 3.21
CA THR A 58 1.80 -10.53 1.89
C THR A 58 1.23 -11.95 2.01
N VAL A 59 1.82 -12.78 2.87
CA VAL A 59 1.32 -14.14 3.14
C VAL A 59 -0.10 -14.10 3.67
N LEU A 60 -0.42 -13.18 4.58
CA LEU A 60 -1.72 -13.10 5.23
C LEU A 60 -2.81 -12.51 4.34
N LEU A 61 -2.47 -11.55 3.47
CA LEU A 61 -3.45 -10.78 2.69
C LEU A 61 -3.63 -11.32 1.27
N SER A 62 -2.68 -12.07 0.71
CA SER A 62 -2.74 -12.54 -0.69
C SER A 62 -4.02 -13.32 -1.02
N GLY A 63 -4.42 -14.26 -0.16
CA GLY A 63 -5.67 -15.01 -0.30
C GLY A 63 -6.90 -14.09 -0.24
N ARG A 64 -6.91 -13.15 0.71
CA ARG A 64 -8.02 -12.21 0.89
C ARG A 64 -8.20 -11.29 -0.33
N LEU A 65 -7.13 -10.77 -0.90
CA LEU A 65 -7.16 -9.95 -2.11
C LEU A 65 -7.58 -10.75 -3.36
N ALA A 66 -7.31 -12.06 -3.38
CA ALA A 66 -7.72 -12.93 -4.46
C ALA A 66 -9.23 -13.22 -4.40
N GLU A 67 -9.77 -13.43 -3.20
CA GLU A 67 -11.17 -13.77 -2.96
C GLU A 67 -12.12 -12.55 -2.98
N ASP A 68 -11.67 -11.41 -2.46
CA ASP A 68 -12.52 -10.24 -2.21
C ASP A 68 -11.92 -8.97 -2.82
N PRO A 69 -12.46 -8.48 -3.96
CA PRO A 69 -11.98 -7.27 -4.62
C PRO A 69 -12.02 -6.02 -3.74
N ALA A 70 -12.88 -5.96 -2.71
CA ALA A 70 -12.97 -4.81 -1.82
C ALA A 70 -11.69 -4.64 -0.98
N TRP A 71 -10.94 -5.72 -0.76
CA TRP A 71 -9.64 -5.69 -0.08
C TRP A 71 -8.49 -5.19 -0.94
N ARG A 72 -8.73 -4.96 -2.23
CA ARG A 72 -7.71 -4.36 -3.13
C ARG A 72 -7.66 -2.85 -3.01
N GLN A 73 -8.48 -2.24 -2.16
CA GLN A 73 -8.50 -0.81 -1.94
C GLN A 73 -7.97 -0.46 -0.54
N GLY A 74 -7.43 0.74 -0.43
CA GLY A 74 -6.93 1.27 0.83
C GLY A 74 -6.66 2.76 0.76
N ARG A 75 -6.09 3.29 1.85
CA ARG A 75 -5.66 4.69 1.93
C ARG A 75 -4.36 4.83 2.69
N ILE A 76 -3.59 5.87 2.38
CA ILE A 76 -2.45 6.29 3.17
C ILE A 76 -2.96 6.91 4.47
N THR A 77 -2.49 6.41 5.62
CA THR A 77 -2.88 6.92 6.95
C THR A 77 -1.80 7.77 7.58
N ALA A 78 -0.53 7.55 7.25
CA ALA A 78 0.58 8.37 7.72
C ALA A 78 1.79 8.31 6.78
N LEU A 79 2.57 9.38 6.81
CA LEU A 79 3.88 9.48 6.17
C LEU A 79 4.90 9.74 7.28
N VAL A 80 5.73 8.75 7.59
CA VAL A 80 6.69 8.80 8.70
C VAL A 80 8.09 9.09 8.12
N PRO A 81 8.70 10.26 8.40
CA PRO A 81 10.02 10.60 7.88
C PRO A 81 11.08 9.56 8.28
N ARG A 82 12.01 9.24 7.37
CA ARG A 82 13.16 8.37 7.64
C ARG A 82 14.48 9.13 7.47
N PRO A 83 14.93 9.88 8.49
CA PRO A 83 16.06 10.79 8.35
C PRO A 83 17.38 10.13 7.94
N LEU A 84 17.58 8.84 8.23
CA LEU A 84 18.82 8.10 7.89
C LEU A 84 18.76 7.33 6.56
N GLN A 85 17.58 7.16 5.96
CA GLN A 85 17.39 6.33 4.76
C GLN A 85 16.88 7.11 3.54
N GLY A 86 16.56 8.39 3.70
CA GLY A 86 15.86 9.17 2.69
C GLY A 86 14.38 8.79 2.58
N GLY A 87 13.57 9.76 2.14
CA GLY A 87 12.12 9.60 1.96
C GLY A 87 11.31 9.38 3.24
N ALA A 88 10.04 9.01 3.06
CA ALA A 88 9.11 8.68 4.14
C ALA A 88 8.69 7.20 4.06
N ARG A 89 8.43 6.58 5.21
CA ARG A 89 7.70 5.32 5.29
C ARG A 89 6.22 5.61 5.19
N ILE A 90 5.55 4.95 4.26
CA ILE A 90 4.12 5.13 3.99
C ILE A 90 3.35 4.10 4.80
N HIS A 91 2.51 4.55 5.73
CA HIS A 91 1.59 3.69 6.48
C HIS A 91 0.23 3.70 5.80
N VAL A 92 -0.41 2.55 5.75
CA VAL A 92 -1.63 2.33 4.97
C VAL A 92 -2.68 1.58 5.78
N ARG A 93 -3.95 1.90 5.52
CA ARG A 93 -5.11 1.10 5.88
C ARG A 93 -5.63 0.41 4.63
N ILE A 94 -5.84 -0.90 4.71
CA ILE A 94 -6.31 -1.76 3.62
C ILE A 94 -7.65 -2.35 4.02
N GLY A 95 -8.56 -2.51 3.06
CA GLY A 95 -9.87 -3.13 3.28
C GLY A 95 -11.02 -2.15 3.09
N THR A 96 -12.22 -2.63 3.40
CA THR A 96 -13.45 -1.85 3.27
C THR A 96 -13.40 -0.62 4.18
N ALA A 97 -13.59 0.55 3.56
CA ALA A 97 -13.87 1.79 4.27
C ALA A 97 -15.24 1.71 4.95
#